data_AF-A0A0Q5D8X1-F1
#
_entry.id   AF-A0A0Q5D8X1-F1
#
_cell.length_a   1.000
_cell.length_b   1.000
_cell.length_c   1.000
_cell.angle_alpha   90.00
_cell.angle_beta   90.00
_cell.angle_gamma   90.00
#
_symmetry.space_group_name_H-M   'P 1'
#
loop_
_entity.id
_entity.type
_entity.pdbx_description
1 polymer ?
#
loop_
_entity_poly.entity_id
_entity_poly.type
_entity_poly.pdbx_seq_one_letter_code
_entity_poly.pdbx_strand_id
1 'polypeptide(L)' 'MNALNSYFAETGENIAKLAETIGRSPSTITRPLKGERNASMNVALAIEKATGGKVTADQFMAICLEAKRSAQADVAA' A
#
# COMPACT_ATOMS: atom_id res chain seq x y z
N MET A 1 -1.29 -8.30 11.16
CA MET A 1 -1.43 -8.57 9.71
C MET A 1 -2.35 -7.51 9.14
N ASN A 2 -1.97 -6.81 8.07
CA ASN A 2 -2.76 -5.71 7.51
C ASN A 2 -3.64 -6.17 6.33
N ALA A 3 -4.60 -5.34 5.91
CA ALA A 3 -5.55 -5.68 4.84
C ALA A 3 -4.86 -6.07 3.52
N LEU A 4 -3.74 -5.42 3.19
CA LEU A 4 -2.98 -5.70 1.97
C LEU A 4 -2.31 -7.10 2.01
N ASN A 5 -1.75 -7.47 3.17
CA ASN A 5 -1.16 -8.80 3.36
C ASN A 5 -2.22 -9.90 3.33
N SER A 6 -3.39 -9.66 3.93
CA SER A 6 -4.53 -10.58 3.86
C SER A 6 -5.00 -10.78 2.42
N TYR A 7 -5.13 -9.70 1.65
CA TYR A 7 -5.47 -9.76 0.24
C TYR A 7 -4.49 -10.61 -0.57
N PHE A 8 -3.18 -10.41 -0.39
CA PHE A 8 -2.16 -11.21 -1.09
C PHE A 8 -2.17 -12.68 -0.67
N ALA A 9 -2.40 -12.97 0.61
CA ALA A 9 -2.50 -14.35 1.10
C ALA A 9 -3.72 -15.08 0.52
N GLU A 10 -4.86 -14.40 0.39
CA GLU A 10 -6.10 -15.00 -0.16
C GLU A 10 -6.03 -15.21 -1.68
N THR A 11 -5.45 -14.25 -2.40
CA THR A 11 -5.51 -14.23 -3.88
C THR A 11 -4.28 -14.83 -4.54
N GLY A 12 -3.18 -14.99 -3.80
CA GLY A 12 -1.87 -15.34 -4.36
C GLY A 12 -1.25 -14.21 -5.20
N GLU A 13 -1.84 -13.00 -5.18
CA GLU A 13 -1.28 -11.85 -5.87
C GLU A 13 -0.10 -11.23 -5.12
N ASN A 14 0.61 -10.34 -5.81
CA ASN A 14 1.74 -9.62 -5.26
C ASN A 14 1.71 -8.15 -5.69
N ILE A 15 2.61 -7.34 -5.11
CA ILE A 15 2.68 -5.90 -5.38
C ILE A 15 2.93 -5.59 -6.86
N ALA A 16 3.71 -6.42 -7.57
CA ALA A 16 4.00 -6.16 -8.98
C ALA A 16 2.73 -6.28 -9.83
N LYS A 17 1.94 -7.34 -9.62
CA LYS A 17 0.66 -7.55 -10.29
C LYS A 17 -0.37 -6.49 -9.92
N LEU A 18 -0.44 -6.09 -8.65
CA LEU A 18 -1.33 -5.01 -8.22
C LEU A 18 -0.94 -3.67 -8.87
N ALA A 19 0.36 -3.36 -8.95
CA ALA A 19 0.86 -2.15 -9.59
C ALA A 19 0.57 -2.13 -11.09
N GLU A 20 0.77 -3.26 -11.77
CA GLU A 20 0.40 -3.44 -13.18
C GLU A 20 -1.10 -3.20 -13.40
N THR A 21 -1.95 -3.78 -12.53
CA THR A 21 -3.41 -3.64 -12.60
C THR A 21 -3.87 -2.18 -12.49
N ILE A 22 -3.19 -1.36 -11.68
CA ILE A 22 -3.49 0.08 -11.55
C ILE A 22 -2.71 0.96 -12.55
N GLY A 23 -1.93 0.37 -13.46
CA GLY A 23 -1.14 1.09 -14.46
C GLY A 23 0.00 1.92 -13.89
N ARG A 24 0.66 1.43 -12.81
CA ARG A 24 1.75 2.13 -12.11
C ARG A 24 2.98 1.26 -11.95
N SER A 25 4.12 1.88 -11.67
CA SER A 25 5.32 1.15 -11.27
C SER A 25 5.15 0.54 -9.87
N PRO A 26 5.75 -0.63 -9.57
CA PRO A 26 5.74 -1.20 -8.23
C PRO A 26 6.28 -0.24 -7.15
N SER A 27 7.25 0.60 -7.51
CA SER A 27 7.82 1.64 -6.65
C SER A 27 6.82 2.70 -6.19
N THR A 28 5.70 2.86 -6.91
CA THR A 28 4.59 3.74 -6.51
C THR A 28 3.87 3.22 -5.26
N ILE A 29 3.87 1.90 -5.05
CA ILE A 29 3.26 1.23 -3.90
C ILE A 29 4.30 0.93 -2.83
N THR A 30 5.46 0.38 -3.19
CA THR A 30 6.45 -0.06 -2.19
C THR A 30 7.08 1.08 -1.40
N ARG A 31 7.32 2.24 -2.00
CA ARG A 31 7.93 3.38 -1.29
C ARG A 31 7.04 3.94 -0.18
N PRO A 32 5.72 4.16 -0.41
CA PRO A 32 4.79 4.48 0.67
C PRO A 32 4.70 3.39 1.76
N LEU A 33 4.68 2.11 1.37
CA LEU A 33 4.64 1.00 2.33
C LEU A 33 5.91 0.89 3.19
N LYS A 34 7.03 1.46 2.75
CA LYS A 34 8.28 1.57 3.52
C LYS A 34 8.40 2.89 4.30
N GLY A 35 7.42 3.78 4.20
CA GLY A 35 7.51 5.12 4.80
C GLY A 35 8.44 6.10 4.08
N GLU A 36 9.09 5.70 2.98
CA GLU A 36 10.03 6.53 2.21
C GLU A 36 9.33 7.69 1.48
N ARG A 37 8.03 7.55 1.18
CA ARG A 37 7.21 8.56 0.50
C ARG A 37 5.79 8.62 1.06
N ASN A 38 5.10 9.73 0.82
CA ASN A 38 3.66 9.83 1.10
C ASN A 38 2.85 9.02 0.07
N ALA A 39 1.87 8.28 0.55
CA ALA A 39 0.84 7.72 -0.31
C ALA A 39 -0.05 8.83 -0.89
N SER A 40 -0.47 8.64 -2.15
CA SER A 40 -1.41 9.54 -2.81
C SER A 40 -2.83 8.97 -2.71
N MET A 41 -3.82 9.84 -2.47
CA MET A 41 -5.23 9.47 -2.50
C MET A 41 -5.64 8.80 -3.82
N ASN A 42 -5.10 9.27 -4.95
CA ASN A 42 -5.37 8.67 -6.26
C ASN A 42 -4.86 7.22 -6.36
N VAL A 43 -3.73 6.91 -5.70
CA VAL A 43 -3.20 5.53 -5.65
C VAL A 43 -4.05 4.67 -4.74
N ALA A 44 -4.47 5.20 -3.59
CA ALA A 44 -5.34 4.50 -2.64
C ALA A 44 -6.68 4.11 -3.28
N LEU A 45 -7.35 5.06 -3.97
CA LEU A 45 -8.61 4.80 -4.69
C LEU A 45 -8.42 3.82 -5.86
N ALA A 46 -7.27 3.85 -6.55
CA ALA A 46 -6.98 2.89 -7.61
C ALA A 46 -6.79 1.47 -7.06
N ILE A 47 -6.14 1.32 -5.91
CA ILE A 47 -5.98 0.03 -5.22
C ILE A 47 -7.34 -0.50 -4.77
N GLU A 48 -8.20 0.35 -4.19
CA GLU A 48 -9.55 -0.06 -3.79
C GLU A 48 -10.36 -0.60 -4.97
N LYS A 49 -10.33 0.10 -6.10
CA LYS A 49 -10.97 -0.35 -7.32
C LYS A 49 -10.39 -1.67 -7.84
N ALA A 50 -9.06 -1.80 -7.87
CA ALA A 50 -8.37 -3.00 -8.38
C ALA A 50 -8.60 -4.23 -7.50
N THR A 51 -8.72 -4.04 -6.19
CA THR A 51 -8.95 -5.13 -5.23
C THR A 51 -10.44 -5.45 -5.03
N GLY A 52 -11.33 -4.74 -5.73
CA GLY A 52 -12.78 -4.90 -5.57
C GLY A 52 -13.27 -4.54 -4.16
N GLY A 53 -12.62 -3.58 -3.51
CA GLY A 53 -12.94 -3.14 -2.15
C GLY A 53 -12.38 -4.03 -1.03
N LYS A 54 -11.61 -5.08 -1.34
CA LYS A 54 -10.93 -5.91 -0.33
C LYS A 54 -9.85 -5.16 0.44
N VAL A 55 -9.21 -4.18 -0.21
CA VAL A 55 -8.31 -3.22 0.43
C VAL A 55 -8.85 -1.83 0.14
N THR A 56 -9.50 -1.23 1.13
CA THR A 56 -10.09 0.11 0.97
C THR A 56 -9.03 1.21 1.00
N ALA A 57 -9.34 2.39 0.44
CA ALA A 57 -8.39 3.49 0.37
C ALA A 57 -7.93 3.96 1.77
N ASP A 58 -8.82 4.02 2.75
CA ASP A 58 -8.52 4.36 4.15
C ASP A 58 -7.59 3.33 4.81
N GLN A 59 -7.82 2.03 4.59
CA GLN A 59 -6.93 0.96 5.06
C GLN A 59 -5.53 1.10 4.47
N PHE A 60 -5.43 1.32 3.16
CA PHE A 60 -4.14 1.50 2.49
C PHE A 60 -3.39 2.73 3.04
N MET A 61 -4.09 3.86 3.21
CA MET A 61 -3.51 5.07 3.75
C MET A 61 -3.05 4.89 5.20
N ALA A 62 -3.82 4.17 6.03
CA ALA A 62 -3.46 3.84 7.41
C ALA A 62 -2.17 3.02 7.46
N ILE A 63 -2.02 2.01 6.61
CA ILE A 63 -0.80 1.18 6.51
C ILE A 63 0.40 2.05 6.15
N CYS A 64 0.27 2.94 5.17
CA CYS A 64 1.37 3.82 4.75
C CYS A 64 1.74 4.84 5.84
N LEU A 65 0.74 5.36 6.58
CA LEU A 65 0.98 6.29 7.68
C LEU A 65 1.71 5.63 8.84
N GLU A 66 1.33 4.39 9.18
CA GLU A 66 2.01 3.59 10.20
C GLU A 66 3.46 3.32 9.80
N ALA A 67 3.70 2.86 8.57
CA ALA A 67 5.06 2.64 8.06
C ALA A 67 5.92 3.91 8.11
N LYS A 68 5.34 5.07 7.77
CA LYS A 68 6.04 6.35 7.84
C LYS A 68 6.38 6.74 9.28
N ARG A 69 5.47 6.53 10.23
CA ARG A 69 5.71 6.81 11.65
C ARG A 69 6.83 5.94 12.19
N SER A 70 6.84 4.64 11.85
CA SER A 70 7.91 3.73 12.26
C SER A 70 9.26 4.12 11.66
N ALA A 71 9.31 4.43 10.36
CA ALA A 71 10.55 4.89 9.71
C ALA A 71 11.09 6.20 10.31
N GLN A 72 10.22 7.10 10.79
CA GLN A 72 10.64 8.34 11.47
C GLN A 72 11.13 8.10 12.89
N ALA A 73 10.55 7.13 13.61
CA ALA A 73 11.01 6.75 14.94
C ALA A 73 12.42 6.14 14.91
N ASP A 74 12.72 5.32 13.90
CA ASP A 74 14.03 4.67 13.74
C ASP A 74 15.16 5.66 13.39
N VAL A 75 14.85 6.80 12.78
CA VAL A 75 15.84 7.86 12.48
C VAL A 75 16.11 8.76 13.69
N ALA A 76 15.20 8.77 14.67
CA ALA A 76 15.31 9.60 15.87
C ALA A 76 15.97 8.87 17.08
N ALA A 77 16.22 7.55 16.94
CA ALA A 77 16.85 6.70 17.95
C ALA A 77 18.35 6.53 17.68
#